data_AF-A0A933PSN2-F1
#
_entry.id   AF-A0A933PSN2-F1
#
_cell.length_a   1.000
_cell.length_b   1.000
_cell.length_c   1.000
_cell.angle_alpha   90.00
_cell.angle_beta   90.00
_cell.angle_gamma   90.00
#
_symmetry.space_group_name_H-M   'P 1'
#
loop_
_entity.id
_entity.type
_entity.pdbx_description
1 polymer ?
#
loop_
_entity_poly.entity_id
_entity_poly.type
_entity_poly.pdbx_seq_one_letter_code
_entity_poly.pdbx_strand_id
1 'polypeptide(L)'
;MDADSFIRFIETNDVLTGKFEFRRNEDLMDLDFVNKKFIDFELRGGDYASGSFINCTFDKVLFKDLTLVGVGFTNCDFIDCKFSHVESDFSLSNCRIGHFTVAKNL
;
A
#
# COMPACT_ATOMS: atom_id res chain seq x y z
N MET A 1 -12.14 -7.60 -8.06
CA MET A 1 -12.71 -6.24 -8.18
C MET A 1 -11.91 -5.51 -9.24
N ASP A 2 -12.53 -4.68 -10.07
CA ASP A 2 -11.80 -3.83 -11.03
C ASP A 2 -11.18 -2.60 -10.36
N ALA A 3 -10.30 -1.91 -11.09
CA ALA A 3 -9.59 -0.72 -10.61
C ALA A 3 -10.56 0.42 -10.24
N ASP A 4 -11.56 0.72 -11.07
CA ASP A 4 -12.53 1.79 -10.80
C ASP A 4 -13.30 1.55 -9.50
N SER A 5 -13.73 0.32 -9.27
CA SER A 5 -14.42 -0.08 -8.04
C SER A 5 -13.48 -0.03 -6.84
N PHE A 6 -12.19 -0.32 -7.02
CA PHE A 6 -11.18 -0.16 -5.98
C PHE A 6 -10.97 1.30 -5.60
N ILE A 7 -10.83 2.18 -6.60
CA ILE A 7 -10.67 3.62 -6.40
C ILE A 7 -11.87 4.18 -5.63
N ARG A 8 -13.09 3.82 -6.05
CA ARG A 8 -14.30 4.21 -5.30
C ARG A 8 -14.32 3.66 -3.87
N PHE A 9 -13.85 2.43 -3.67
CA PHE A 9 -13.77 1.83 -2.34
C PHE A 9 -12.81 2.60 -1.42
N ILE A 10 -11.62 2.98 -1.90
CA ILE A 10 -10.64 3.73 -1.09
C ILE A 10 -11.10 5.17 -0.81
N GLU A 11 -11.81 5.79 -1.74
CA GLU A 11 -12.37 7.14 -1.58
C GLU A 11 -13.46 7.20 -0.52
N THR A 12 -14.32 6.17 -0.48
CA THR A 12 -15.53 6.16 0.35
C THR A 12 -15.34 5.55 1.73
N ASN A 13 -14.19 4.94 2.02
CA ASN A 13 -13.93 4.25 3.28
C ASN A 13 -12.66 4.77 3.94
N ASP A 14 -12.74 5.09 5.23
CA ASP A 14 -11.56 5.47 6.04
C ASP A 14 -10.87 4.26 6.67
N VAL A 15 -11.60 3.16 6.84
CA VAL A 15 -11.07 1.88 7.32
C VAL A 15 -11.20 0.85 6.20
N LEU A 16 -10.06 0.31 5.78
CA LEU A 16 -9.92 -0.58 4.65
C LEU A 16 -9.50 -1.95 5.17
N THR A 17 -10.30 -2.96 4.86
CA THR A 17 -10.06 -4.37 5.22
C THR A 17 -10.29 -5.24 4.00
N GLY A 18 -9.67 -6.41 3.93
CA GLY A 18 -9.89 -7.38 2.87
C GLY A 18 -8.70 -7.61 1.95
N LYS A 19 -8.92 -8.39 0.89
CA LYS A 19 -7.88 -8.87 -0.02
C LYS A 19 -8.17 -8.42 -1.44
N PHE A 20 -7.22 -7.73 -2.04
CA PHE A 20 -7.34 -7.11 -3.35
C PHE A 20 -6.19 -7.58 -4.23
N GLU A 21 -6.53 -8.12 -5.39
CA GLU A 21 -5.58 -8.69 -6.34
C GLU A 21 -5.81 -8.10 -7.72
N PHE A 22 -4.75 -7.52 -8.27
CA PHE A 22 -4.71 -6.88 -9.58
C PHE A 22 -3.63 -7.52 -10.44
N ARG A 23 -3.69 -7.27 -11.75
CA ARG A 23 -2.59 -7.63 -12.64
C ARG A 23 -1.39 -6.74 -12.30
N ARG A 24 -0.17 -7.23 -12.54
CA ARG A 24 1.07 -6.49 -12.21
C ARG A 24 1.11 -5.07 -12.81
N ASN A 25 0.54 -4.90 -14.00
CA ASN A 25 0.50 -3.65 -14.75
C ASN A 25 -0.88 -2.99 -14.72
N GLU A 26 -1.73 -3.33 -13.75
CA GLU A 26 -2.97 -2.58 -13.53
C GLU A 26 -2.63 -1.14 -13.14
N ASP A 27 -3.14 -0.18 -13.89
CA ASP A 27 -2.82 1.23 -13.71
C ASP A 27 -3.54 1.78 -12.48
N LEU A 28 -2.78 1.94 -11.40
CA LEU A 28 -3.19 2.51 -10.13
C LEU A 28 -2.19 3.61 -9.70
N MET A 29 -1.56 4.24 -10.70
CA MET A 29 -0.56 5.29 -10.52
C MET A 29 -1.21 6.57 -9.97
N ASP A 30 -0.39 7.42 -9.34
CA ASP A 30 -0.80 8.74 -8.85
C ASP A 30 -1.97 8.73 -7.83
N LEU A 31 -2.28 7.57 -7.24
CA LEU A 31 -3.31 7.46 -6.20
C LEU A 31 -2.80 7.98 -4.85
N ASP A 32 -3.59 8.86 -4.23
CA ASP A 32 -3.32 9.39 -2.90
C ASP A 32 -4.24 8.76 -1.85
N PHE A 33 -3.62 8.20 -0.81
CA PHE A 33 -4.28 7.63 0.35
C PHE A 33 -4.06 8.56 1.54
N VAL A 34 -5.12 9.24 1.96
CA VAL A 34 -5.03 10.26 3.03
C VAL A 34 -5.94 9.88 4.20
N ASN A 35 -5.37 9.89 5.42
CA ASN A 35 -6.08 9.59 6.67
C ASN A 35 -6.77 8.21 6.69
N LYS A 36 -6.16 7.20 6.07
CA LYS A 36 -6.73 5.84 5.96
C LYS A 36 -6.14 4.88 6.99
N LYS A 37 -6.94 3.91 7.40
CA LYS A 37 -6.52 2.78 8.24
C LYS A 37 -6.69 1.48 7.46
N PHE A 38 -5.58 0.82 7.17
CA PHE A 38 -5.55 -0.51 6.56
C PHE A 38 -5.39 -1.53 7.67
N ILE A 39 -6.39 -2.39 7.86
CA ILE A 39 -6.42 -3.38 8.95
C ILE A 39 -6.68 -4.75 8.34
N ASP A 40 -5.82 -5.74 8.64
CA ASP A 40 -5.93 -7.09 8.09
C ASP A 40 -6.14 -7.08 6.56
N PHE A 41 -5.31 -6.26 5.89
CA PHE A 41 -5.47 -5.90 4.49
C PHE A 41 -4.38 -6.56 3.63
N GLU A 42 -4.74 -7.04 2.45
CA GLU A 42 -3.78 -7.56 1.48
C GLU A 42 -3.93 -6.85 0.14
N LEU A 43 -2.82 -6.27 -0.33
CA LEU A 43 -2.70 -5.65 -1.65
C LEU A 43 -1.73 -6.47 -2.49
N ARG A 44 -2.22 -7.00 -3.61
CA ARG A 44 -1.48 -7.92 -4.50
C ARG A 44 -1.51 -7.43 -5.94
N GLY A 45 -0.37 -7.35 -6.59
CA GLY A 45 -0.29 -6.79 -7.94
C GLY A 45 -0.59 -5.30 -8.00
N GLY A 46 -0.67 -4.75 -9.21
CA GLY A 46 -0.89 -3.33 -9.48
C GLY A 46 0.38 -2.50 -9.53
N ASP A 47 0.32 -1.43 -10.33
CA ASP A 47 1.34 -0.39 -10.38
C ASP A 47 0.82 0.86 -9.66
N TYR A 48 1.39 1.16 -8.49
CA TYR A 48 1.03 2.31 -7.67
C TYR A 48 2.08 3.43 -7.76
N ALA A 49 2.91 3.43 -8.81
CA ALA A 49 3.98 4.39 -8.92
C ALA A 49 3.49 5.84 -8.79
N SER A 50 4.35 6.70 -8.23
CA SER A 50 4.11 8.13 -8.00
C SER A 50 2.95 8.50 -7.06
N GLY A 51 2.20 7.52 -6.53
CA GLY A 51 1.17 7.76 -5.51
C GLY A 51 1.75 8.11 -4.13
N SER A 52 0.88 8.46 -3.18
CA SER A 52 1.29 8.80 -1.82
C SER A 52 0.38 8.22 -0.73
N PHE A 53 0.97 7.97 0.44
CA PHE A 53 0.25 7.60 1.66
C PHE A 53 0.55 8.63 2.74
N ILE A 54 -0.48 9.33 3.22
CA ILE A 54 -0.35 10.47 4.14
C ILE A 54 -1.22 10.22 5.37
N ASN A 55 -0.62 10.31 6.56
CA ASN A 55 -1.30 10.09 7.85
C ASN A 55 -2.06 8.76 7.91
N CYS A 56 -1.48 7.69 7.35
CA CYS A 56 -2.12 6.37 7.28
C CYS A 56 -1.60 5.43 8.36
N THR A 57 -2.44 4.48 8.77
CA THR A 57 -2.04 3.36 9.63
C THR A 57 -2.17 2.06 8.85
N PHE A 58 -1.15 1.22 8.93
CA PHE A 58 -1.13 -0.14 8.39
C PHE A 58 -0.96 -1.13 9.55
N ASP A 59 -1.98 -1.92 9.83
CA ASP A 59 -2.00 -2.95 10.87
C ASP A 59 -2.24 -4.32 10.21
N LYS A 60 -1.24 -5.20 10.28
CA LYS A 60 -1.24 -6.53 9.66
C LYS A 60 -1.48 -6.49 8.16
N VAL A 61 -0.76 -5.61 7.47
CA VAL A 61 -0.90 -5.41 6.02
C VAL A 61 0.16 -6.20 5.25
N LEU A 62 -0.27 -6.87 4.18
CA LEU A 62 0.60 -7.48 3.19
C LEU A 62 0.60 -6.68 1.89
N PHE A 63 1.77 -6.21 1.49
CA PHE A 63 2.05 -5.69 0.15
C PHE A 63 2.81 -6.75 -0.63
N LYS A 64 2.26 -7.23 -1.75
CA LYS A 64 2.86 -8.35 -2.48
C LYS A 64 2.79 -8.22 -4.00
N ASP A 65 3.88 -8.57 -4.67
CA ASP A 65 3.97 -8.65 -6.15
C ASP A 65 3.54 -7.34 -6.87
N LEU A 66 3.84 -6.18 -6.29
CA LEU A 66 3.38 -4.85 -6.75
C LEU A 66 4.52 -3.84 -6.92
N THR A 67 4.25 -2.72 -7.61
CA THR A 67 5.22 -1.62 -7.83
C THR A 67 4.88 -0.42 -6.95
N LEU A 68 5.88 0.14 -6.26
CA LEU A 68 5.81 1.36 -5.44
C LEU A 68 6.94 2.34 -5.80
N VAL A 69 7.27 2.48 -7.08
CA VAL A 69 8.33 3.40 -7.52
C VAL A 69 7.87 4.85 -7.37
N GLY A 70 8.68 5.70 -6.77
CA GLY A 70 8.37 7.10 -6.47
C GLY A 70 7.36 7.29 -5.34
N VAL A 71 6.87 6.22 -4.71
CA VAL A 71 5.82 6.32 -3.68
C VAL A 71 6.39 6.91 -2.39
N GLY A 72 5.66 7.87 -1.81
CA GLY A 72 5.98 8.46 -0.51
C GLY A 72 5.02 8.01 0.59
N PHE A 73 5.57 7.55 1.72
CA PHE A 73 4.81 7.40 2.96
C PHE A 73 5.19 8.53 3.92
N THR A 74 4.22 9.35 4.31
CA THR A 74 4.42 10.50 5.21
C THR A 74 3.52 10.38 6.44
N ASN A 75 4.10 10.52 7.64
CA ASN A 75 3.40 10.42 8.92
C ASN A 75 2.60 9.11 9.06
N CYS A 76 3.17 7.99 8.60
CA CYS A 76 2.49 6.70 8.60
C CYS A 76 3.00 5.77 9.70
N ASP A 77 2.13 4.88 10.18
CA ASP A 77 2.47 3.84 11.13
C ASP A 77 2.32 2.47 10.49
N PHE A 78 3.36 1.63 10.58
CA PHE A 78 3.34 0.24 10.14
C PHE A 78 3.46 -0.69 11.35
N ILE A 79 2.50 -1.60 11.50
CA ILE A 79 2.41 -2.56 12.59
C ILE A 79 2.18 -3.94 11.96
N ASP A 80 3.07 -4.89 12.24
CA ASP A 80 2.97 -6.28 11.73
C ASP A 80 2.82 -6.37 10.21
N CYS A 81 3.50 -5.47 9.49
CA CYS A 81 3.40 -5.37 8.03
C CYS A 81 4.48 -6.15 7.30
N LYS A 82 4.15 -6.62 6.09
CA LYS A 82 5.06 -7.39 5.23
C LYS A 82 5.08 -6.86 3.80
N PHE A 83 6.29 -6.71 3.27
CA PHE A 83 6.53 -6.43 1.86
C PHE A 83 7.19 -7.66 1.23
N SER A 84 6.61 -8.17 0.15
CA SER A 84 7.07 -9.39 -0.53
C SER A 84 7.08 -9.18 -2.03
N HIS A 85 8.25 -9.27 -2.66
CA HIS A 85 8.39 -9.09 -4.11
C HIS A 85 7.84 -7.74 -4.60
N VAL A 86 8.21 -6.68 -3.88
CA VAL A 86 7.82 -5.30 -4.22
C VAL A 86 8.97 -4.64 -4.97
N GLU A 87 8.66 -4.08 -6.15
CA GLU A 87 9.58 -3.23 -6.90
C GLU A 87 9.42 -1.79 -6.41
N SER A 88 10.46 -1.19 -5.83
CA SER A 88 10.33 0.12 -5.19
C SER A 88 11.64 0.85 -4.92
N ASP A 89 11.55 2.17 -4.93
CA ASP A 89 12.47 3.13 -4.33
C ASP A 89 11.72 4.07 -3.36
N PHE A 90 10.62 3.57 -2.76
CA PHE A 90 9.73 4.37 -1.92
C PHE A 90 10.48 5.10 -0.80
N SER A 91 9.92 6.23 -0.38
CA SER A 91 10.47 7.04 0.71
C SER A 91 9.59 6.97 1.96
N LEU A 92 10.22 7.07 3.13
CA LEU A 92 9.55 7.13 4.42
C LEU A 92 9.91 8.45 5.11
N SER A 93 8.90 9.27 5.43
CA SER A 93 9.05 10.52 6.17
C SER A 93 8.17 10.49 7.41
N ASN A 94 8.75 10.74 8.59
CA ASN A 94 8.05 10.71 9.88
C ASN A 94 7.23 9.42 10.13
N CYS A 95 7.72 8.28 9.64
CA CYS A 95 7.01 7.01 9.78
C CYS A 95 7.51 6.22 10.99
N ARG A 96 6.60 5.48 11.63
CA ARG A 96 6.95 4.50 12.68
C ARG A 96 6.81 3.09 12.13
N ILE A 97 7.79 2.24 12.44
CA ILE A 97 7.82 0.85 11.97
C ILE A 97 7.91 -0.07 13.19
N GLY A 98 6.84 -0.80 13.46
CA GLY A 98 6.77 -1.84 14.48
C GLY A 98 6.58 -3.22 13.83
N HIS A 99 7.45 -4.17 14.17
CA HIS A 99 7.38 -5.56 13.67
C HIS A 99 7.17 -5.66 12.15
N PHE A 100 8.24 -5.45 11.39
CA PHE A 100 8.18 -5.33 9.93
C PHE A 100 9.09 -6.33 9.24
N THR A 101 8.61 -6.96 8.16
CA THR A 101 9.41 -7.92 7.37
C THR A 101 9.45 -7.53 5.90
N VAL A 102 10.66 -7.48 5.33
CA VAL A 102 10.89 -7.37 3.89
C VAL A 102 11.48 -8.67 3.38
N ALA A 103 10.77 -9.37 2.51
CA ALA A 103 11.34 -10.48 1.75
C ALA A 103 11.97 -9.92 0.47
N LYS A 104 13.28 -9.70 0.48
CA LYS A 104 14.05 -9.37 -0.74
C LYS A 104 14.19 -10.61 -1.61
N ASN A 105 13.88 -10.47 -2.89
CA ASN A 105 14.41 -11.38 -3.91
C ASN A 105 15.77 -10.84 -4.35
N LEU A 106 16.80 -11.68 -4.26
CA LEU A 106 18.11 -11.46 -4.89
C LEU A 106 17.97 -11.47 -6.41
#